data_AF-A0A9R1WS08-F1
#
_entry.id   AF-A0A9R1WS08-F1
#
_cell.length_a   1.000
_cell.length_b   1.000
_cell.length_c   1.000
_cell.angle_alpha   90.00
_cell.angle_beta   90.00
_cell.angle_gamma   90.00
#
_symmetry.space_group_name_H-M   'P 1'
#
loop_
_entity.id
_entity.type
_entity.pdbx_description
1 polymer ?
#
loop_
_entity_poly.entity_id
_entity_poly.type
_entity_poly.pdbx_seq_one_letter_code
_entity_poly.pdbx_strand_id
1 'polypeptide(L)'
;MAEIARTHTHPTPMKGTNEVKEEKWAKHYSSNHQILLVGEGDFSFALSLAMSFGSASNIVASSLDTYEYLIENYKHAKTNLDKLVNFGAQPLHKVDAVRMRNHTYLRMRKFDRIVFNFPDSGFPDRESDHCTIVEDSTLVSFILKQDKTSKKTYYIY
;
A
#
# COMPACT_ATOMS: atom_id res chain seq x y z
N MET A 1 -7.67 -66.66 -7.96
CA MET A 1 -8.30 -65.34 -7.72
C MET A 1 -7.20 -64.30 -7.56
N ALA A 2 -7.15 -63.38 -8.53
CA ALA A 2 -6.46 -62.08 -8.58
C ALA A 2 -4.93 -61.96 -8.38
N GLU A 3 -4.28 -61.68 -9.53
CA GLU A 3 -3.17 -60.76 -9.82
C GLU A 3 -3.07 -59.53 -8.87
N ILE A 4 -1.89 -58.94 -8.64
CA ILE A 4 -1.49 -57.67 -9.27
C ILE A 4 0.03 -57.44 -9.21
N ALA A 5 0.52 -56.97 -10.36
CA ALA A 5 1.87 -56.63 -10.73
C ALA A 5 2.52 -55.47 -9.96
N ARG A 6 3.85 -55.41 -10.09
CA ARG A 6 4.73 -54.30 -9.67
C ARG A 6 4.34 -52.98 -10.33
N THR A 7 4.34 -51.88 -9.60
CA THR A 7 4.64 -50.55 -10.16
C THR A 7 5.49 -49.74 -9.19
N HIS A 8 6.72 -49.47 -9.61
CA HIS A 8 7.55 -48.41 -9.06
C HIS A 8 6.89 -47.07 -9.41
N THR A 9 6.58 -46.24 -8.43
CA THR A 9 6.28 -44.83 -8.64
C THR A 9 7.39 -44.00 -7.99
N HIS A 10 8.19 -43.36 -8.85
CA HIS A 10 9.08 -42.28 -8.45
C HIS A 10 8.26 -41.11 -7.89
N PRO A 11 8.75 -40.42 -6.83
CA PRO A 11 8.17 -39.15 -6.43
C PRO A 11 8.39 -38.13 -7.56
N THR A 12 7.30 -37.66 -8.12
CA THR A 12 7.28 -36.57 -9.10
C THR A 12 7.89 -35.32 -8.45
N PRO A 13 8.88 -34.67 -9.06
CA PRO A 13 9.30 -33.35 -8.61
C PRO A 13 8.11 -32.41 -8.77
N MET A 14 7.62 -31.85 -7.65
CA MET A 14 6.63 -30.78 -7.69
C MET A 14 7.26 -29.61 -8.45
N LYS A 15 6.82 -29.44 -9.69
CA LYS A 15 7.21 -28.35 -10.58
C LYS A 15 6.62 -27.08 -9.96
N GLY A 16 7.45 -26.29 -9.28
CA GLY A 16 7.10 -24.95 -8.86
C GLY A 16 6.70 -24.16 -10.11
N THR A 17 5.40 -24.01 -10.32
CA THR A 17 4.86 -23.07 -11.29
C THR A 17 5.23 -21.68 -10.78
N ASN A 18 6.28 -21.11 -11.35
CA ASN A 18 6.49 -19.67 -11.34
C ASN A 18 5.34 -19.06 -12.14
N GLU A 19 4.17 -18.94 -11.51
CA GLU A 19 3.07 -18.15 -12.03
C GLU A 19 3.55 -16.70 -12.06
N VAL A 20 3.96 -16.25 -13.24
CA VAL A 20 4.26 -14.85 -13.48
C VAL A 20 2.93 -14.12 -13.32
N LYS A 21 2.71 -13.52 -12.14
CA LYS A 21 1.53 -12.71 -11.88
C LYS A 21 1.49 -11.58 -12.92
N GLU A 22 0.38 -11.48 -13.65
CA GLU A 22 0.17 -10.40 -14.61
C GLU A 22 0.30 -9.04 -13.91
N GLU A 23 1.02 -8.12 -14.54
CA GLU A 23 1.21 -6.77 -14.03
C GLU A 23 -0.13 -6.03 -14.00
N LYS A 24 -0.52 -5.53 -12.83
CA LYS A 24 -1.73 -4.73 -12.65
C LYS A 24 -1.39 -3.26 -12.57
N TRP A 25 -2.20 -2.45 -13.23
CA TRP A 25 -2.03 -1.01 -13.28
C TRP A 25 -3.20 -0.30 -12.60
N ALA A 26 -2.88 0.57 -11.65
CA ALA A 26 -3.79 1.53 -11.04
C ALA A 26 -3.31 2.93 -11.44
N LYS A 27 -3.83 3.45 -12.57
CA LYS A 27 -3.39 4.71 -13.19
C LYS A 27 -1.88 4.65 -13.50
N HIS A 28 -1.07 5.44 -12.78
CA HIS A 28 0.37 5.57 -12.93
C HIS A 28 1.18 4.61 -12.04
N TYR A 29 0.48 3.82 -11.22
CA TYR A 29 1.07 2.84 -10.32
C TYR A 29 0.94 1.44 -10.92
N SER A 30 2.06 0.73 -11.01
CA SER A 30 2.12 -0.67 -11.40
C SER A 30 2.37 -1.53 -10.17
N SER A 31 1.82 -2.75 -10.16
CA SER A 31 2.11 -3.77 -9.15
C SER A 31 3.58 -4.20 -9.12
N ASN A 32 4.37 -3.86 -10.14
CA ASN A 32 5.81 -4.10 -10.19
C ASN A 32 6.64 -2.96 -9.59
N HIS A 33 6.07 -1.77 -9.36
CA HIS A 33 6.77 -0.66 -8.71
C HIS A 33 7.00 -0.94 -7.23
N GLN A 34 8.16 -0.59 -6.68
CA GLN A 34 8.34 -0.37 -5.25
C GLN A 34 7.78 1.00 -4.88
N ILE A 35 6.77 1.05 -4.01
CA ILE A 35 6.01 2.27 -3.71
C ILE A 35 6.17 2.62 -2.23
N LEU A 36 6.52 3.87 -1.96
CA LEU A 36 6.46 4.48 -0.64
C LEU A 36 5.32 5.49 -0.60
N LEU A 37 4.39 5.33 0.35
CA LEU A 37 3.33 6.27 0.65
C LEU A 37 3.68 7.01 1.94
N VAL A 38 3.68 8.33 1.91
CA VAL A 38 4.11 9.20 3.01
C VAL A 38 2.97 10.10 3.44
N GLY A 39 2.72 10.15 4.75
CA GLY A 39 1.67 10.98 5.34
C GLY A 39 0.29 10.33 5.34
N GLU A 40 0.21 8.99 5.38
CA GLU A 40 -1.08 8.32 5.55
C GLU A 40 -1.68 8.68 6.92
N GLY A 41 -2.92 9.16 6.92
CA GLY A 41 -3.73 9.31 8.13
C GLY A 41 -4.35 7.96 8.48
N ASP A 42 -5.47 7.61 7.85
CA ASP A 42 -6.20 6.38 8.13
C ASP A 42 -5.81 5.17 7.26
N PHE A 43 -4.75 5.28 6.45
CA PHE A 43 -4.24 4.24 5.55
C PHE A 43 -5.21 3.81 4.43
N SER A 44 -6.29 4.56 4.19
CA SER A 44 -7.29 4.23 3.17
C SER A 44 -6.72 4.25 1.75
N PHE A 45 -5.81 5.19 1.45
CA PHE A 45 -5.19 5.26 0.13
C PHE A 45 -4.27 4.05 -0.11
N ALA A 46 -3.42 3.73 0.86
CA ALA A 46 -2.59 2.53 0.81
C ALA A 46 -3.42 1.26 0.61
N LEU A 47 -4.54 1.13 1.33
CA LEU A 47 -5.43 -0.03 1.18
C LEU A 47 -6.10 -0.08 -0.20
N SER A 48 -6.55 1.06 -0.73
CA SER A 48 -7.14 1.12 -2.08
C SER A 48 -6.16 0.67 -3.16
N LEU A 49 -4.89 1.10 -3.05
CA LEU A 49 -3.84 0.67 -3.97
C LEU A 49 -3.52 -0.82 -3.83
N ALA A 50 -3.42 -1.31 -2.60
CA ALA A 50 -3.24 -2.73 -2.28
C ALA A 50 -4.35 -3.61 -2.89
N MET A 51 -5.61 -3.19 -2.76
CA MET A 51 -6.77 -3.88 -3.34
C MET A 51 -6.71 -3.88 -4.86
N SER A 52 -6.31 -2.77 -5.49
CA SER A 52 -6.17 -2.66 -6.94
C SER A 52 -5.12 -3.63 -7.49
N PHE A 53 -4.03 -3.84 -6.76
CA PHE A 53 -3.01 -4.83 -7.10
C PHE A 53 -3.37 -6.26 -6.66
N GLY A 54 -4.28 -6.41 -5.69
CA GLY A 54 -4.53 -7.67 -4.99
C GLY A 54 -3.33 -8.13 -4.15
N SER A 55 -2.40 -7.24 -3.86
CA SER A 55 -1.23 -7.43 -3.00
C SER A 55 -0.65 -6.06 -2.65
N ALA A 56 0.07 -6.00 -1.53
CA ALA A 56 0.79 -4.82 -1.08
C ALA A 56 2.24 -5.13 -0.71
N SER A 57 2.78 -6.28 -1.11
CA SER A 57 4.18 -6.68 -0.84
C SER A 57 5.23 -5.66 -1.32
N ASN A 58 4.86 -4.85 -2.31
CA ASN A 58 5.65 -3.78 -2.89
C ASN A 58 5.34 -2.38 -2.31
N ILE A 59 4.50 -2.27 -1.28
CA ILE A 59 4.04 -1.01 -0.69
C ILE A 59 4.59 -0.85 0.72
N VAL A 60 5.25 0.27 0.96
CA VAL A 60 5.55 0.79 2.30
C VAL A 60 4.62 1.99 2.52
N ALA A 61 3.82 1.97 3.58
CA ALA A 61 2.90 3.06 3.92
C ALA A 61 3.34 3.69 5.24
N SER A 62 3.40 5.01 5.32
CA SER A 62 3.96 5.70 6.48
C SER A 62 3.12 6.85 6.97
N SER A 63 2.97 6.97 8.28
CA SER A 63 2.27 8.06 8.98
C SER A 63 3.23 8.90 9.82
N LEU A 64 2.89 10.16 10.03
CA LEU A 64 3.55 11.01 11.02
C LEU A 64 3.12 10.63 12.45
N ASP A 65 1.86 10.26 12.62
CA ASP A 65 1.29 9.92 13.92
C ASP A 65 1.69 8.51 14.40
N THR A 66 1.49 8.27 15.69
CA THR A 66 1.72 6.97 16.33
C THR A 66 0.57 6.01 16.02
N TYR A 67 0.81 4.70 16.13
CA TYR A 67 -0.25 3.70 15.94
C TYR A 67 -1.44 3.95 16.88
N GLU A 68 -1.16 4.26 18.16
CA GLU A 68 -2.17 4.53 19.18
C GLU A 68 -3.03 5.75 18.82
N TYR A 69 -2.38 6.86 18.45
CA TYR A 69 -3.10 8.06 18.01
C TYR A 69 -3.99 7.75 16.81
N LEU A 70 -3.49 6.96 15.85
CA LEU A 70 -4.25 6.64 14.65
C LEU A 70 -5.52 5.85 14.94
N ILE A 71 -5.43 4.81 15.78
CA ILE A 71 -6.60 3.99 16.11
C ILE A 71 -7.61 4.72 17.00
N GLU A 72 -7.16 5.71 17.77
CA GLU A 72 -8.02 6.57 18.60
C GLU A 72 -8.74 7.65 17.80
N ASN A 73 -8.06 8.25 16.81
CA ASN A 73 -8.54 9.45 16.12
C ASN A 73 -9.15 9.17 14.75
N TYR A 74 -8.80 8.06 14.10
CA TYR A 74 -9.33 7.69 12.79
C TYR A 74 -10.16 6.41 12.87
N LYS A 75 -11.48 6.56 12.69
CA LYS A 75 -12.49 5.50 12.75
C LYS A 75 -12.10 4.22 12.01
N HIS A 76 -11.40 4.35 10.87
CA HIS A 76 -11.06 3.23 9.99
C HIS A 76 -9.60 2.81 10.03
N ALA A 77 -8.72 3.52 10.75
CA ALA A 77 -7.28 3.25 10.73
C ALA A 77 -6.94 1.83 11.12
N LYS A 78 -7.52 1.32 12.22
CA LYS A 78 -7.26 -0.05 12.68
C LYS A 78 -7.62 -1.08 11.61
N THR A 79 -8.86 -1.05 11.12
CA THR A 79 -9.35 -1.98 10.10
C THR A 79 -8.56 -1.88 8.80
N ASN A 80 -8.16 -0.67 8.40
CA ASN A 80 -7.37 -0.45 7.19
C ASN A 80 -5.95 -1.01 7.34
N LEU A 81 -5.29 -0.75 8.47
CA LEU A 81 -3.97 -1.29 8.80
C LEU A 81 -3.98 -2.82 8.83
N ASP A 82 -4.96 -3.43 9.51
CA ASP A 82 -5.09 -4.88 9.59
C ASP A 82 -5.21 -5.50 8.18
N LYS A 83 -6.08 -4.94 7.34
CA LYS A 83 -6.22 -5.39 5.94
C LYS A 83 -4.93 -5.17 5.15
N LEU A 84 -4.29 -4.03 5.31
CA LEU A 84 -3.10 -3.64 4.56
C LEU A 84 -1.92 -4.57 4.90
N VAL A 85 -1.74 -4.92 6.17
CA VAL A 85 -0.77 -5.94 6.61
C VAL A 85 -1.12 -7.31 6.02
N ASN A 86 -2.41 -7.68 6.00
CA ASN A 86 -2.85 -8.94 5.37
C ASN A 86 -2.59 -8.98 3.85
N PHE A 87 -2.62 -7.83 3.16
CA PHE A 87 -2.19 -7.72 1.75
C PHE A 87 -0.66 -7.79 1.58
N GLY A 88 0.10 -7.72 2.68
CA GLY A 88 1.56 -7.84 2.70
C GLY A 88 2.32 -6.52 2.72
N ALA A 89 1.65 -5.39 2.99
CA ALA A 89 2.34 -4.10 3.07
C ALA A 89 3.13 -3.95 4.36
N GLN A 90 4.04 -2.97 4.36
CA GLN A 90 4.75 -2.52 5.55
C GLN A 90 4.26 -1.14 6.01
N PRO A 91 3.38 -1.07 7.02
CA PRO A 91 3.12 0.18 7.73
C PRO A 91 4.34 0.63 8.53
N LEU A 92 4.59 1.94 8.55
CA LEU A 92 5.55 2.62 9.41
C LEU A 92 4.85 3.80 10.10
N HIS A 93 5.22 4.06 11.34
CA HIS A 93 4.65 5.15 12.13
C HIS A 93 5.76 6.09 12.59
N LYS A 94 5.40 7.32 12.97
CA LYS A 94 6.36 8.36 13.37
C LYS A 94 7.40 8.68 12.29
N VAL A 95 7.01 8.59 11.02
CA VAL A 95 7.85 8.94 9.87
C VAL A 95 7.59 10.40 9.49
N ASP A 96 8.50 11.27 9.91
CA ASP A 96 8.53 12.66 9.44
C ASP A 96 9.19 12.74 8.06
N ALA A 97 8.44 13.16 7.05
CA ALA A 97 8.90 13.31 5.68
C ALA A 97 10.13 14.24 5.54
N VAL A 98 10.24 15.26 6.39
CA VAL A 98 11.38 16.19 6.41
C VAL A 98 12.65 15.49 6.89
N ARG A 99 12.50 14.50 7.78
CA ARG A 99 13.60 13.75 8.40
C ARG A 99 13.74 12.32 7.87
N MET A 100 12.94 11.95 6.87
CA MET A 100 12.79 10.58 6.38
C MET A 100 14.10 9.99 5.85
N ARG A 101 15.03 10.82 5.34
CA ARG A 101 16.39 10.40 4.94
C ARG A 101 17.18 9.71 6.04
N ASN A 102 16.90 10.04 7.31
CA ASN A 102 17.59 9.45 8.45
C ASN A 102 16.95 8.14 8.90
N HIS A 103 15.78 7.79 8.36
CA HIS A 103 15.06 6.57 8.73
C HIS A 103 15.78 5.36 8.12
N THR A 104 16.40 4.55 8.98
CA THR A 104 17.30 3.43 8.59
C THR A 104 16.66 2.49 7.58
N TYR A 105 15.41 2.09 7.81
CA TYR A 105 14.67 1.21 6.91
C TYR A 105 14.43 1.81 5.53
N LEU A 106 14.15 3.11 5.45
CA LEU A 106 13.78 3.78 4.19
C LEU A 106 15.01 4.15 3.37
N ARG A 107 16.10 4.58 4.03
CA ARG A 107 17.39 4.89 3.40
C ARG A 107 18.00 3.68 2.68
N MET A 108 17.76 2.47 3.16
CA MET A 108 18.30 1.25 2.57
C MET A 108 17.45 0.69 1.42
N ARG A 109 16.31 1.31 1.10
CA ARG A 109 15.40 0.88 0.03
C ARG A 109 15.40 1.89 -1.12
N LYS A 110 15.15 1.36 -2.33
CA LYS A 110 14.87 2.17 -3.53
C LYS A 110 13.39 2.09 -3.84
N PHE A 111 12.80 3.21 -4.23
CA PHE A 111 11.40 3.30 -4.60
C PHE A 111 11.26 3.81 -6.02
N ASP A 112 10.43 3.15 -6.81
CA ASP A 112 10.03 3.62 -8.13
C ASP A 112 9.06 4.79 -8.01
N ARG A 113 8.25 4.82 -6.95
CA ARG A 113 7.30 5.90 -6.66
C ARG A 113 7.33 6.25 -5.19
N ILE A 114 7.49 7.53 -4.88
CA ILE A 114 7.25 8.09 -3.56
C ILE A 114 6.04 9.02 -3.70
N VAL A 115 4.96 8.71 -2.98
CA VAL A 115 3.72 9.47 -3.02
C VAL A 115 3.55 10.18 -1.70
N PHE A 116 3.40 11.50 -1.77
CA PHE A 116 3.04 12.31 -0.62
C PHE A 116 1.64 12.89 -0.87
N ASN A 117 0.65 12.45 -0.10
CA ASN A 117 -0.74 12.90 -0.25
C ASN A 117 -1.05 13.97 0.81
N PHE A 118 -0.56 15.20 0.63
CA PHE A 118 -1.02 16.33 1.44
C PHE A 118 -2.45 16.68 0.97
N PRO A 119 -3.49 16.56 1.81
CA PRO A 119 -4.70 17.32 1.56
C PRO A 119 -4.31 18.80 1.59
N ASP A 120 -4.75 19.55 0.59
CA ASP A 120 -4.47 20.98 0.43
C ASP A 120 -4.60 21.71 1.78
N SER A 121 -3.62 22.54 2.10
CA SER A 121 -3.58 23.36 3.31
C SER A 121 -4.92 24.07 3.54
N GLY A 122 -5.51 23.85 4.71
CA GLY A 122 -6.85 24.31 5.05
C GLY A 122 -7.12 25.78 4.76
N PHE A 123 -8.25 26.04 4.09
CA PHE A 123 -9.03 27.25 4.34
C PHE A 123 -10.09 26.91 5.40
N PRO A 124 -10.28 27.74 6.44
CA PRO A 124 -11.10 27.38 7.60
C PRO A 124 -12.56 27.86 7.42
N ASP A 125 -13.41 27.08 6.75
CA ASP A 125 -14.84 27.41 6.69
C ASP A 125 -15.70 26.29 7.33
N ARG A 126 -15.85 26.46 8.65
CA ARG A 126 -17.04 26.31 9.51
C ARG A 126 -18.04 25.17 9.24
N GLU A 127 -18.20 24.39 10.32
CA GLU A 127 -19.46 23.91 10.90
C GLU A 127 -20.47 23.21 9.98
N SER A 128 -20.61 21.89 10.13
CA SER A 128 -21.84 21.30 10.69
C SER A 128 -21.71 19.79 10.80
N ASP A 129 -22.06 19.29 11.98
CA ASP A 129 -22.29 17.90 12.27
C ASP A 129 -23.26 17.27 11.28
N HIS A 130 -22.77 16.32 10.48
CA HIS A 130 -23.58 15.20 10.04
C HIS A 130 -22.67 14.03 9.68
N CYS A 131 -22.63 13.03 10.57
CA CYS A 131 -22.13 11.70 10.27
C CYS A 131 -22.87 11.18 9.04
N THR A 132 -22.22 11.21 7.88
CA THR A 132 -22.64 10.51 6.68
C THR A 132 -21.45 9.68 6.26
N ILE A 133 -21.59 8.36 6.34
CA ILE A 133 -20.73 7.45 5.62
C ILE A 133 -21.02 7.74 4.15
N VAL A 134 -20.24 8.65 3.56
CA VAL A 134 -20.25 8.82 2.13
C VAL A 134 -19.22 7.84 1.61
N GLU A 135 -19.71 6.78 0.95
CA GLU A 135 -18.92 5.91 0.07
C GLU A 135 -18.43 6.69 -1.16
N ASP A 136 -17.89 7.88 -0.95
CA ASP A 136 -17.71 8.82 -2.03
C ASP A 136 -16.31 8.70 -2.64
N SER A 137 -16.34 8.18 -3.85
CA SER A 137 -15.55 8.48 -5.04
C SER A 137 -14.64 9.73 -5.09
N THR A 138 -14.75 10.67 -4.15
CA THR A 138 -13.98 11.92 -4.04
C THR A 138 -12.51 11.68 -3.68
N LEU A 139 -12.19 10.71 -2.82
CA LEU A 139 -10.78 10.40 -2.52
C LEU A 139 -10.08 9.86 -3.77
N VAL A 140 -10.75 8.96 -4.50
CA VAL A 140 -10.28 8.37 -5.76
C VAL A 140 -10.11 9.43 -6.85
N SER A 141 -11.01 10.43 -6.90
CA SER A 141 -10.92 11.57 -7.82
C SER A 141 -9.85 12.60 -7.42
N PHE A 142 -9.56 12.76 -6.13
CA PHE A 142 -8.48 13.61 -5.65
C PHE A 142 -7.10 13.01 -5.98
N ILE A 143 -6.94 11.70 -5.76
CA ILE A 143 -5.76 10.91 -6.17
C ILE A 143 -5.57 10.93 -7.70
N LEU A 144 -6.63 11.12 -8.50
CA LEU A 144 -6.55 11.19 -9.97
C LEU A 144 -5.88 12.48 -10.49
N LYS A 145 -5.79 13.55 -9.70
CA LYS A 145 -5.41 14.88 -10.20
C LYS A 145 -3.90 15.17 -10.20
N GLN A 146 -3.09 14.31 -9.58
CA GLN A 146 -1.65 14.52 -9.40
C GLN A 146 -0.82 13.45 -10.13
N ASP A 147 -0.76 13.47 -11.47
CA ASP A 147 0.46 13.02 -12.17
C ASP A 147 0.43 13.46 -13.64
N LYS A 148 1.20 14.50 -13.96
CA LYS A 148 1.76 14.65 -15.31
C LYS A 148 3.26 14.44 -15.17
N THR A 149 3.71 13.29 -15.70
CA THR A 149 5.11 12.95 -16.02
C THR A 149 6.00 12.63 -14.81
N SER A 150 6.42 11.36 -14.65
CA SER A 150 7.75 10.90 -15.10
C SER A 150 8.13 9.52 -14.53
N LYS A 151 8.79 8.69 -15.37
CA LYS A 151 9.61 7.57 -14.92
C LYS A 151 10.87 8.13 -14.25
N LYS A 152 10.81 8.41 -12.95
CA LYS A 152 11.99 8.74 -12.13
C LYS A 152 12.05 7.77 -10.96
N THR A 153 13.11 6.99 -10.87
CA THR A 153 13.44 6.26 -9.63
C THR A 153 13.84 7.30 -8.60
N TYR A 154 13.17 7.31 -7.45
CA TYR A 154 13.47 8.26 -6.39
C TYR A 154 14.34 7.59 -5.33
N TYR A 155 15.46 8.23 -5.05
CA TYR A 155 16.35 7.86 -3.97
C TYR A 155 16.08 8.79 -2.80
N ILE A 156 15.91 8.22 -1.62
CA ILE A 156 15.89 8.99 -0.38
C ILE A 156 17.35 9.12 0.06
N TYR A 157 18.02 10.22 -0.37
CA TYR A 157 19.40 10.56 0.03
C TYR A 157 19.43 11.37 1.32
#